data_AF-A0A7L3EC28-F1
#
_entry.id   AF-A0A7L3EC28-F1
#
_cell.length_a   1.000
_cell.length_b   1.000
_cell.length_c   1.000
_cell.angle_alpha   90.00
_cell.angle_beta   90.00
_cell.angle_gamma   90.00
#
_symmetry.space_group_name_H-M   'P 1'
#
loop_
_entity.id
_entity.type
_entity.pdbx_description
1 polymer ?
#
loop_
_entity_poly.entity_id
_entity_poly.type
_entity_poly.pdbx_seq_one_letter_code
_entity_poly.pdbx_strand_id
1 'polypeptide(L)'
;AAGGIAKLPDDGGSGAFPPGHFKDPKRLYCKNGGFFLRINPDGKVDGVREKSDPHIKLQLQAEERGVVSIKGVSANRFLAMKEDGRLLALKYATEECFFFERLESNNYNTYRSRKYSDWYVALKRTGQYKPGPKTGPGQKAILFLPMSAKS
;
A
#
# COMPACT_ATOMS: atom_id res chain seq x y z
N ALA A 1 -5.22 48.79 24.08
CA ALA A 1 -4.11 48.09 23.40
C ALA A 1 -4.68 46.84 22.74
N ALA A 2 -4.35 46.64 21.46
CA ALA A 2 -4.95 45.66 20.57
C ALA A 2 -4.53 44.22 20.88
N GLY A 3 -5.30 43.27 20.36
CA GLY A 3 -5.29 41.85 20.71
C GLY A 3 -4.09 41.05 20.21
N GLY A 4 -3.98 39.84 20.77
CA GLY A 4 -3.12 38.77 20.28
C GLY A 4 -3.94 37.50 20.19
N ILE A 5 -4.62 37.31 19.06
CA ILE A 5 -5.33 36.07 18.72
C ILE A 5 -4.24 35.07 18.34
N ALA A 6 -4.11 33.97 19.10
CA ALA A 6 -3.24 32.87 18.73
C ALA A 6 -3.73 32.30 17.39
N LYS A 7 -2.97 32.57 16.33
CA LYS A 7 -3.25 32.13 14.97
C LYS A 7 -3.03 30.61 14.93
N LEU A 8 -4.10 29.84 14.78
CA LEU A 8 -4.02 28.43 14.39
C LEU A 8 -3.26 28.35 13.06
N PRO A 9 -2.32 27.40 12.88
CA PRO A 9 -1.70 27.20 11.59
C PRO A 9 -2.76 26.73 10.58
N ASP A 10 -2.70 27.39 9.43
CA ASP A 10 -3.48 27.13 8.22
C ASP A 10 -3.26 25.68 7.76
N ASP A 11 -4.23 24.80 8.01
CA ASP A 11 -4.25 23.45 7.42
C ASP A 11 -4.85 23.54 6.01
N GLY A 12 -4.12 24.27 5.16
CA GLY A 12 -4.35 24.33 3.72
C GLY A 12 -4.17 22.93 3.13
N GLY A 13 -5.28 22.34 2.70
CA GLY A 13 -5.36 20.98 2.19
C GLY A 13 -4.27 20.63 1.19
N SER A 14 -3.45 19.65 1.57
CA SER A 14 -2.67 18.87 0.60
C SER A 14 -2.67 17.42 1.07
N GLY A 15 -3.37 16.56 0.34
CA GLY A 15 -3.47 15.11 0.59
C GLY A 15 -2.17 14.34 0.34
N ALA A 16 -1.04 14.87 0.82
CA ALA A 16 0.28 14.27 0.73
C ALA A 16 0.79 13.96 2.14
N PHE A 17 1.16 12.71 2.37
CA PHE A 17 1.71 12.27 3.65
C PHE A 17 2.98 13.06 4.01
N PRO A 18 3.17 13.46 5.29
CA PRO A 18 4.39 14.14 5.70
C PRO A 18 5.62 13.23 5.51
N PRO A 19 6.80 13.81 5.18
CA PRO A 19 8.04 13.08 4.99
C PRO A 19 8.54 12.52 6.33
N GLY A 20 8.06 11.33 6.68
CA GLY A 20 8.38 10.64 7.93
C GLY A 20 7.75 9.25 8.03
N HIS A 21 6.67 8.99 7.28
CA HIS A 21 5.97 7.71 7.30
C HIS A 21 6.73 6.53 6.69
N PHE A 22 7.77 6.76 5.88
CA PHE A 22 8.47 5.70 5.14
C PHE A 22 9.70 5.11 5.86
N LYS A 23 10.09 5.62 7.03
CA LYS A 23 11.29 5.12 7.73
C LYS A 23 11.12 3.72 8.31
N ASP A 24 9.90 3.37 8.71
CA ASP A 24 9.62 2.13 9.41
C ASP A 24 8.82 1.15 8.54
N PRO A 25 9.15 -0.16 8.56
CA PRO A 25 8.35 -1.17 7.91
C PRO A 25 6.89 -1.15 8.39
N LYS A 26 5.97 -1.45 7.48
CA LYS A 26 4.54 -1.50 7.73
C LYS A 26 3.97 -2.89 7.41
N ARG A 27 2.77 -3.13 7.90
CA ARG A 27 1.92 -4.26 7.50
C ARG A 27 0.69 -3.67 6.84
N LEU A 28 0.38 -4.09 5.62
CA LEU A 28 -0.80 -3.59 4.90
C LEU A 28 -1.99 -4.49 5.19
N TYR A 29 -2.85 -4.08 6.12
CA TYR A 29 -4.05 -4.83 6.51
C TYR A 29 -5.22 -4.52 5.59
N CYS A 30 -5.66 -5.48 4.80
CA CYS A 30 -6.80 -5.34 3.91
C CYS A 30 -8.12 -5.42 4.69
N LYS A 31 -8.96 -4.38 4.56
CA LYS A 31 -10.31 -4.33 5.14
C LYS A 31 -11.18 -5.49 4.68
N ASN A 32 -10.95 -5.97 3.46
CA ASN A 32 -11.72 -7.05 2.86
C ASN A 32 -11.27 -8.42 3.39
N GLY A 33 -11.97 -8.90 4.41
CA GLY A 33 -11.71 -10.21 5.00
C GLY A 33 -10.61 -10.18 6.07
N GLY A 34 -9.86 -9.10 6.25
CA GLY A 34 -8.91 -8.95 7.36
C GLY A 34 -7.63 -9.76 7.16
N PHE A 35 -6.97 -9.56 6.03
CA PHE A 35 -5.71 -10.21 5.67
C PHE A 35 -4.59 -9.17 5.57
N PHE A 36 -3.39 -9.51 6.02
CA PHE A 36 -2.19 -8.75 5.72
C PHE A 36 -1.66 -9.15 4.35
N LEU A 37 -1.30 -8.17 3.52
CA LEU A 37 -0.58 -8.42 2.27
C LEU A 37 0.76 -9.11 2.56
N ARG A 38 1.01 -10.22 1.87
CA ARG A 38 2.20 -11.04 2.02
C ARG A 38 2.94 -11.17 0.70
N ILE A 39 4.26 -11.01 0.75
CA ILE A 39 5.17 -11.24 -0.37
C ILE A 39 6.07 -12.41 -0.02
N ASN A 40 5.90 -13.52 -0.74
CA ASN A 40 6.63 -14.76 -0.48
C ASN A 40 8.01 -14.76 -1.17
N PRO A 41 8.99 -15.56 -0.68
CA PRO A 41 10.35 -15.63 -1.26
C PRO A 41 10.40 -16.14 -2.71
N ASP A 42 9.39 -16.91 -3.13
CA ASP A 42 9.22 -17.41 -4.49
C ASP A 42 8.65 -16.35 -5.46
N GLY A 43 8.19 -15.20 -4.94
CA GLY A 43 7.56 -14.13 -5.71
C GLY A 43 6.03 -14.20 -5.75
N LYS A 44 5.41 -15.18 -5.09
CA LYS A 44 3.95 -15.24 -4.95
C LYS A 44 3.45 -14.14 -4.01
N VAL A 45 2.34 -13.52 -4.37
CA VAL A 45 1.65 -12.51 -3.56
C VAL A 45 0.30 -13.03 -3.14
N ASP A 46 0.01 -12.98 -1.85
CA ASP A 46 -1.27 -13.37 -1.27
C ASP A 46 -1.55 -12.60 0.03
N GLY A 47 -2.54 -13.04 0.79
CA GLY A 47 -2.95 -12.48 2.05
C GLY A 47 -3.00 -13.54 3.13
N VAL A 48 -2.49 -13.20 4.32
CA VAL A 48 -2.49 -14.09 5.50
C VAL A 48 -3.07 -13.36 6.71
N ARG A 49 -3.71 -14.08 7.63
CA ARG A 49 -4.23 -13.51 8.89
C ARG A 49 -3.19 -13.48 10.00
N GLU A 50 -2.20 -14.37 9.91
CA GLU A 50 -1.16 -14.55 10.91
C GLU A 50 -0.31 -13.29 11.02
N LYS A 51 -0.43 -12.60 12.17
CA LYS A 51 0.24 -11.33 12.42
C LYS A 51 1.74 -11.52 12.70
N SER A 52 2.17 -12.74 13.06
CA SER A 52 3.58 -13.08 13.29
C SER A 52 4.33 -13.46 12.00
N ASP A 53 3.65 -13.63 10.86
CA ASP A 53 4.30 -14.05 9.61
C ASP A 53 5.36 -13.01 9.18
N PRO A 54 6.64 -13.40 9.03
CA PRO A 54 7.72 -12.47 8.71
C PRO A 54 7.58 -11.85 7.31
N HIS A 55 6.81 -12.44 6.40
CA HIS A 55 6.64 -12.00 5.01
C HIS A 55 5.60 -10.89 4.83
N ILE A 56 4.94 -10.45 5.91
CA ILE A 56 4.00 -9.31 5.91
C ILE A 56 4.68 -8.00 6.31
N LYS A 57 5.97 -8.03 6.67
CA LYS A 57 6.77 -6.83 6.92
C LYS A 57 7.17 -6.22 5.58
N LEU A 58 6.57 -5.09 5.26
CA LEU A 58 6.72 -4.39 3.98
C LEU A 58 7.37 -3.03 4.21
N GLN A 59 8.48 -2.79 3.53
CA GLN A 59 9.12 -1.48 3.45
C GLN A 59 8.45 -0.70 2.30
N LEU A 60 7.77 0.40 2.64
CA LEU A 60 7.29 1.34 1.64
C LEU A 60 8.40 2.37 1.40
N GLN A 61 8.66 2.69 0.14
CA GLN A 61 9.63 3.71 -0.24
C GLN A 61 8.93 4.74 -1.13
N ALA A 62 9.12 6.03 -0.84
CA ALA A 62 8.61 7.10 -1.67
C ALA A 62 9.53 7.27 -2.88
N GLU A 63 8.98 7.09 -4.08
CA GLU A 63 9.71 7.23 -5.33
C GLU A 63 9.51 8.65 -5.89
N GLU A 64 8.26 9.11 -5.88
CA GLU A 64 7.84 10.44 -6.33
C GLU A 64 6.65 10.91 -5.47
N ARG A 65 6.16 12.12 -5.71
CA ARG A 65 5.01 12.66 -4.96
C ARG A 65 3.78 11.76 -5.11
N GLY A 66 3.43 11.07 -4.04
CA GLY A 66 2.28 10.15 -3.99
C GLY A 66 2.50 8.84 -4.76
N VAL A 67 3.73 8.52 -5.16
CA VAL A 67 4.10 7.24 -5.78
C VAL A 67 5.02 6.48 -4.83
N VAL A 68 4.70 5.22 -4.60
CA VAL A 68 5.47 4.35 -3.72
C VAL A 68 5.88 3.07 -4.44
N SER A 69 7.02 2.51 -4.04
CA SER A 69 7.33 1.10 -4.21
C SER A 69 7.09 0.37 -2.88
N ILE A 70 6.71 -0.91 -2.96
CA ILE A 70 6.38 -1.74 -1.80
C ILE A 70 7.29 -2.96 -1.82
N LYS A 71 8.25 -3.03 -0.90
CA LYS A 71 9.24 -4.10 -0.82
C LYS A 71 8.97 -5.03 0.35
N GLY A 72 8.86 -6.33 0.10
CA GLY A 72 8.85 -7.34 1.16
C GLY A 72 10.24 -7.43 1.80
N VAL A 73 10.35 -7.15 3.09
CA VAL A 73 11.64 -7.12 3.80
C VAL A 73 12.28 -8.51 3.78
N SER A 74 11.54 -9.52 4.25
CA SER A 74 12.03 -10.91 4.35
C SER A 74 12.23 -11.56 2.99
N ALA A 75 11.36 -11.27 2.02
CA ALA A 75 11.46 -11.83 0.67
C ALA A 75 12.49 -11.10 -0.21
N ASN A 76 12.94 -9.90 0.19
CA ASN A 76 13.79 -9.01 -0.58
C ASN A 76 13.30 -8.80 -2.03
N ARG A 77 11.99 -8.57 -2.19
CA ARG A 77 11.32 -8.42 -3.50
C ARG A 77 10.31 -7.28 -3.48
N PHE A 78 10.09 -6.67 -4.63
CA PHE A 78 9.13 -5.59 -4.83
C PHE A 78 7.82 -6.13 -5.34
N LEU A 79 6.70 -5.71 -4.75
CA LEU A 79 5.37 -5.94 -5.29
C LEU A 79 5.31 -5.37 -6.70
N ALA A 80 4.78 -6.14 -7.64
CA ALA A 80 4.57 -5.74 -9.02
C ALA A 80 3.20 -6.19 -9.52
N MET A 81 2.63 -5.41 -10.42
CA MET A 81 1.44 -5.78 -11.18
C MET A 81 1.81 -6.00 -12.63
N LYS A 82 1.54 -7.20 -13.17
CA LYS A 82 1.81 -7.54 -14.57
C LYS A 82 0.71 -7.01 -15.50
N GLU A 83 1.03 -6.97 -16.80
CA GLU A 83 0.09 -6.61 -17.88
C GLU A 83 -1.18 -7.46 -17.93
N ASP A 84 -1.13 -8.71 -17.45
CA ASP A 84 -2.30 -9.58 -17.33
C ASP A 84 -3.10 -9.36 -16.03
N GLY A 85 -2.71 -8.37 -15.23
CA GLY A 85 -3.33 -8.00 -13.96
C GLY A 85 -2.95 -8.87 -12.78
N ARG A 86 -2.04 -9.85 -12.92
CA ARG A 86 -1.56 -10.64 -11.78
C ARG A 86 -0.65 -9.82 -10.88
N LEU A 87 -0.78 -10.04 -9.57
CA LEU A 87 0.20 -9.56 -8.60
C LEU A 87 1.28 -10.61 -8.39
N LEU A 88 2.53 -10.19 -8.46
CA LEU A 88 3.70 -11.00 -8.15
C LEU A 88 4.78 -10.11 -7.54
N ALA A 89 5.93 -10.69 -7.18
CA ALA A 89 7.05 -9.93 -6.65
C ALA A 89 8.37 -10.16 -7.40
N LEU A 90 9.00 -9.07 -7.79
CA LEU A 90 10.23 -9.03 -8.58
C LEU A 90 11.45 -8.76 -7.70
N LYS A 91 12.62 -9.29 -8.08
CA LYS A 91 13.88 -9.05 -7.34
C LYS A 91 14.38 -7.60 -7.46
N TYR A 92 14.04 -6.94 -8.56
CA TYR A 92 14.43 -5.58 -8.88
C TYR A 92 13.19 -4.72 -9.11
N ALA A 93 13.28 -3.44 -8.76
CA ALA A 93 12.22 -2.49 -9.05
C ALA A 93 12.13 -2.26 -10.57
N THR A 94 10.91 -2.23 -11.08
CA THR A 94 10.58 -1.93 -12.48
C THR A 94 9.39 -0.98 -12.50
N GLU A 95 8.98 -0.50 -13.68
CA GLU A 95 7.78 0.33 -13.80
C GLU A 95 6.50 -0.32 -13.26
N GLU A 96 6.44 -1.66 -13.28
CA GLU A 96 5.33 -2.45 -12.74
C GLU A 96 5.28 -2.46 -11.21
N CYS A 97 6.34 -1.97 -10.54
CA CYS A 97 6.49 -1.95 -9.08
C CYS A 97 6.05 -0.64 -8.42
N PHE A 98 5.55 0.32 -9.21
CA PHE A 98 5.18 1.64 -8.72
C PHE A 98 3.67 1.80 -8.63
N PHE A 99 3.23 2.33 -7.49
CA PHE A 99 1.82 2.49 -7.18
C PHE A 99 1.55 3.90 -6.69
N PHE A 100 0.49 4.53 -7.19
CA PHE A 100 -0.06 5.72 -6.58
C PHE A 100 -0.70 5.35 -5.25
N GLU A 101 -0.16 5.91 -4.17
CA GLU A 101 -0.77 5.83 -2.84
C GLU A 101 -1.77 6.99 -2.69
N ARG A 102 -2.98 6.66 -2.24
CA ARG A 102 -4.03 7.64 -1.92
C ARG A 102 -4.70 7.29 -0.61
N LEU A 103 -4.91 8.29 0.24
CA LEU A 103 -5.77 8.19 1.41
C LEU A 103 -7.22 8.42 0.98
N GLU A 104 -8.08 7.44 1.25
CA GLU A 104 -9.51 7.53 0.99
C GLU A 104 -10.24 8.20 2.17
N SER A 105 -11.43 8.75 1.94
CA SER A 105 -12.25 9.43 2.96
C SER A 105 -12.62 8.56 4.17
N ASN A 106 -12.42 7.25 4.09
CA ASN A 106 -12.68 6.30 5.16
C ASN A 106 -11.42 5.95 5.99
N ASN A 107 -10.32 6.69 5.82
CA ASN A 107 -9.03 6.52 6.47
C ASN A 107 -8.26 5.24 6.11
N TYR A 108 -8.56 4.64 4.94
CA TYR A 108 -7.76 3.55 4.35
C TYR A 108 -6.97 4.08 3.16
N ASN A 109 -5.83 3.44 2.89
CA ASN A 109 -5.06 3.70 1.69
C ASN A 109 -5.48 2.77 0.55
N THR A 110 -5.42 3.30 -0.67
CA THR A 110 -5.45 2.54 -1.92
C THR A 110 -4.09 2.62 -2.61
N TYR A 111 -3.74 1.56 -3.33
CA TYR A 111 -2.49 1.47 -4.11
C TYR A 111 -2.85 1.15 -5.56
N ARG A 112 -2.90 2.18 -6.40
CA ARG A 112 -3.28 2.06 -7.82
C ARG A 112 -2.03 1.91 -8.67
N SER A 113 -1.99 0.94 -9.58
CA SER A 113 -0.83 0.74 -10.46
C SER A 113 -0.52 2.02 -11.23
N ARG A 114 0.76 2.41 -11.27
CA ARG A 114 1.20 3.56 -12.06
C ARG A 114 1.12 3.28 -13.56
N LYS A 115 1.47 2.05 -13.97
CA LYS A 115 1.51 1.61 -15.37
C LYS A 115 0.13 1.27 -15.92
N TYR A 116 -0.73 0.65 -15.11
CA TYR A 116 -2.09 0.25 -15.47
C TYR A 116 -3.09 1.05 -14.62
N SER A 117 -3.33 2.29 -15.01
CA SER A 117 -3.90 3.34 -14.13
C SER A 117 -5.27 3.06 -13.53
N ASP A 118 -6.02 2.09 -14.03
CA ASP A 118 -7.35 1.74 -13.50
C ASP A 118 -7.34 0.53 -12.58
N TRP A 119 -6.16 -0.07 -12.35
CA TRP A 119 -6.01 -1.28 -11.57
C TRP A 119 -5.39 -1.01 -10.21
N TYR A 120 -5.86 -1.76 -9.22
CA TYR A 120 -5.47 -1.59 -7.82
C TYR A 120 -4.85 -2.86 -7.27
N VAL A 121 -3.93 -2.71 -6.32
CA VAL A 121 -3.58 -3.80 -5.41
C VAL A 121 -4.83 -4.18 -4.63
N ALA A 122 -5.14 -5.47 -4.55
CA ALA A 122 -6.36 -5.93 -3.91
C ALA A 122 -6.28 -7.37 -3.42
N LEU A 123 -6.94 -7.64 -2.29
CA LEU A 123 -7.12 -9.00 -1.76
C LEU A 123 -8.61 -9.39 -1.74
N LYS A 124 -8.88 -10.63 -2.16
CA LYS A 124 -10.22 -11.24 -2.05
C LYS A 124 -10.48 -11.66 -0.61
N ARG A 125 -11.75 -11.94 -0.28
CA ARG A 125 -12.14 -12.50 1.03
C ARG A 125 -11.53 -13.89 1.31
N THR A 126 -10.99 -14.55 0.29
CA THR A 126 -10.28 -15.82 0.39
C THR A 126 -8.78 -15.66 0.69
N GLY A 127 -8.27 -14.43 0.84
CA GLY A 127 -6.85 -14.14 1.02
C GLY A 127 -6.04 -14.14 -0.28
N GLN A 128 -6.55 -14.70 -1.38
CA GLN A 128 -5.87 -14.62 -2.68
C GLN A 128 -5.94 -13.20 -3.27
N TYR A 129 -4.94 -12.80 -4.04
CA TYR A 129 -4.98 -11.53 -4.76
C TYR A 129 -6.17 -11.47 -5.73
N LYS A 130 -6.68 -10.26 -5.96
CA LYS A 130 -7.67 -9.98 -6.99
C LYS A 130 -6.96 -9.44 -8.23
N PRO A 131 -7.17 -10.02 -9.43
CA PRO A 131 -6.55 -9.51 -10.65
C PRO A 131 -6.92 -8.06 -10.93
N GLY A 132 -5.97 -7.26 -11.40
CA GLY A 132 -6.11 -5.83 -11.71
C GLY A 132 -7.39 -5.46 -12.46
N PRO A 133 -7.70 -6.09 -13.62
CA PRO A 133 -8.92 -5.83 -14.38
C PRO A 133 -10.23 -6.05 -13.62
N LYS A 134 -10.20 -6.81 -12.51
CA LYS A 134 -11.36 -7.10 -11.66
C LYS A 134 -11.45 -6.16 -10.45
N THR A 135 -10.51 -5.24 -10.30
CA THR A 135 -10.52 -4.21 -9.26
C THR A 135 -11.25 -2.96 -9.74
N GLY A 136 -11.53 -2.04 -8.83
CA GLY A 136 -12.16 -0.78 -9.18
C GLY A 136 -12.50 0.05 -7.93
N PRO A 137 -12.79 1.35 -8.11
CA PRO A 137 -13.16 2.25 -7.03
C PRO A 137 -14.36 1.73 -6.21
N GLY A 138 -14.39 2.06 -4.92
CA GLY A 138 -15.47 1.65 -4.00
C GLY A 138 -15.43 0.20 -3.52
N GLN A 139 -14.61 -0.67 -4.11
CA GLN A 139 -14.49 -2.06 -3.65
C GLN A 139 -13.76 -2.13 -2.30
N LYS A 140 -14.29 -2.90 -1.34
CA LYS A 140 -13.58 -3.11 -0.06
C LYS A 140 -12.20 -3.76 -0.24
N ALA A 141 -12.02 -4.53 -1.32
CA ALA A 141 -10.81 -5.30 -1.63
C ALA A 141 -9.56 -4.45 -1.85
N ILE A 142 -9.73 -3.17 -2.24
CA ILE A 142 -8.63 -2.25 -2.53
C ILE A 142 -8.21 -1.42 -1.29
N LEU A 143 -8.92 -1.56 -0.17
CA LEU A 143 -8.72 -0.73 1.02
C LEU A 143 -7.73 -1.40 1.99
N PHE A 144 -6.59 -0.75 2.21
CA PHE A 144 -5.54 -1.21 3.13
C PHE A 144 -5.32 -0.20 4.25
N LEU A 145 -5.18 -0.69 5.47
CA LEU A 145 -4.74 0.08 6.62
C LEU A 145 -3.24 -0.19 6.83
N PRO A 146 -2.35 0.80 6.62
CA PRO A 146 -0.94 0.64 6.93
C PRO A 146 -0.73 0.66 8.45
N MET A 147 -0.29 -0.47 9.01
CA MET A 147 -0.01 -0.62 10.44
C MET A 147 1.51 -0.63 10.68
N SER A 148 1.98 -0.03 11.77
CA SER A 148 3.39 -0.10 12.17
C SER A 148 3.83 -1.56 12.34
N ALA A 149 5.01 -1.90 11.81
CA ALA A 149 5.65 -3.20 12.01
C ALA A 149 6.90 -3.11 12.90
N LYS A 150 7.05 -2.02 13.68
CA LYS A 150 8.07 -1.90 14.72
C LYS A 150 8.00 -3.11 15.66
N SER A 151 9.18 -3.65 15.96
CA SER A 151 9.36 -4.67 17.00
C SER A 151 9.14 -4.03 18.38
#